data_AF-A0A9D9E9V8-F1
#
_entry.id   AF-A0A9D9E9V8-F1
#
_cell.length_a   1.000
_cell.length_b   1.000
_cell.length_c   1.000
_cell.angle_alpha   90.00
_cell.angle_beta   90.00
_cell.angle_gamma   90.00
#
_symmetry.space_group_name_H-M   'P 1'
#
loop_
_entity.id
_entity.type
_entity.pdbx_description
1 polymer ?
#
loop_
_entity_poly.entity_id
_entity_poly.type
_entity_poly.pdbx_seq_one_letter_code
_entity_poly.pdbx_strand_id
1 'polypeptide(L)'
;MVSPYTFWTRFDSVRRVSIREVGEKAGVRYDRLLHNRSDCRFPSLEDLVRLCEFLDVSPLYLLLDDNDEASRVSTVQDAFIKASESQKEAVEAILGLTGQGHK
;
A
#
# COMPACT_ATOMS: atom_id res chain seq x y z
N MET A 1 6.17 -1.38 5.72
CA MET A 1 6.83 -0.06 5.59
C MET A 1 7.76 -0.13 4.40
N VAL A 2 7.66 0.83 3.47
CA VAL A 2 8.48 0.83 2.24
C VAL A 2 9.97 1.06 2.53
N SER A 3 10.83 0.78 1.55
CA SER A 3 12.24 1.20 1.64
C SER A 3 12.39 2.71 1.47
N PRO A 4 13.43 3.35 2.05
CA PRO A 4 13.70 4.77 1.82
C PRO A 4 13.82 5.15 0.34
N TYR A 5 14.37 4.25 -0.48
CA TYR A 5 14.45 4.44 -1.93
C TYR A 5 13.06 4.56 -2.58
N THR A 6 12.13 3.69 -2.18
CA THR A 6 10.75 3.71 -2.67
C THR A 6 10.01 4.96 -2.19
N PHE A 7 10.22 5.35 -0.94
CA PHE A 7 9.72 6.61 -0.38
C PHE A 7 10.14 7.80 -1.25
N TRP A 8 11.44 7.94 -1.54
CA TRP A 8 11.96 9.06 -2.32
C TRP A 8 11.51 9.01 -3.79
N THR A 9 11.35 7.82 -4.36
CA THR A 9 10.78 7.65 -5.71
C THR A 9 9.34 8.15 -5.77
N ARG A 10 8.50 7.80 -4.79
CA ARG A 10 7.11 8.28 -4.71
C ARG A 10 7.04 9.77 -4.43
N PHE A 11 7.89 10.27 -3.54
CA PHE A 11 8.03 11.70 -3.30
C PHE A 11 8.37 12.46 -4.59
N ASP A 12 9.30 11.92 -5.39
CA ASP A 12 9.69 12.48 -6.68
C ASP A 12 8.57 12.42 -7.73
N SER A 13 7.68 11.42 -7.68
CA SER A 13 6.57 11.30 -8.62
C SER A 13 5.43 12.28 -8.34
N VAL A 14 5.25 12.71 -7.08
CA VAL A 14 4.16 13.64 -6.70
C VAL A 14 4.59 15.09 -6.64
N ARG A 15 5.86 15.38 -6.36
CA ARG A 15 6.33 16.77 -6.32
C ARG A 15 6.30 17.38 -7.72
N ARG A 16 5.72 18.57 -7.83
CA ARG A 16 5.63 19.34 -9.10
C ARG A 16 6.72 20.40 -9.23
N VAL A 17 7.56 20.54 -8.22
CA VAL A 17 8.59 21.58 -8.10
C VAL A 17 9.95 20.97 -7.78
N SER A 18 11.02 21.76 -7.87
CA SER A 18 12.36 21.33 -7.50
C SER A 18 12.48 21.07 -5.99
N ILE A 19 13.44 20.23 -5.58
CA ILE A 19 13.69 19.93 -4.14
C ILE A 19 13.96 21.20 -3.33
N ARG A 20 14.64 22.19 -3.93
CA ARG A 20 14.90 23.49 -3.31
C ARG A 20 13.60 24.21 -3.02
N GLU A 21 12.71 24.30 -4.00
CA GLU A 21 11.39 24.92 -3.84
C GLU A 21 10.51 24.14 -2.86
N VAL A 22 10.60 22.80 -2.81
CA VAL A 22 9.91 22.01 -1.78
C VAL A 22 10.41 22.41 -0.39
N GLY A 23 11.73 22.49 -0.20
CA GLY A 23 12.30 22.89 1.09
C GLY A 23 11.84 24.29 1.53
N GLU A 24 11.89 25.25 0.61
CA GLU A 24 11.45 26.62 0.86
C GLU A 24 9.95 26.70 1.21
N LYS A 25 9.08 26.00 0.47
CA LYS A 25 7.62 26.07 0.65
C LYS A 25 7.09 25.21 1.78
N ALA A 26 7.68 24.04 2.02
CA ALA A 26 7.31 23.15 3.12
C ALA A 26 7.96 23.55 4.46
N GLY A 27 8.85 24.55 4.48
CA GLY A 27 9.57 24.94 5.69
C GLY A 27 10.58 23.89 6.17
N VAL A 28 11.15 23.11 5.24
CA VAL A 28 12.17 22.09 5.53
C VAL A 28 13.50 22.51 4.93
N ARG A 29 14.58 22.48 5.70
CA ARG A 29 15.90 22.89 5.20
C ARG A 29 16.31 22.07 3.97
N TYR A 30 16.63 22.77 2.87
CA TYR A 30 17.06 22.14 1.62
C TYR A 30 18.20 21.14 1.82
N ASP A 31 19.25 21.51 2.55
CA ASP A 31 20.40 20.63 2.78
C ASP A 31 19.99 19.35 3.50
N ARG A 32 19.02 19.43 4.44
CA ARG A 32 18.51 18.26 5.17
C ARG A 32 17.72 17.34 4.25
N LEU A 33 16.84 17.91 3.42
CA LEU A 33 16.08 17.19 2.40
C LEU A 33 17.02 16.48 1.42
N LEU A 34 18.04 17.18 0.94
CA LEU A 34 19.01 16.64 0.01
C LEU A 34 19.84 15.51 0.65
N HIS A 35 20.37 15.71 1.86
CA HIS A 35 21.11 14.66 2.57
C HIS A 35 20.25 13.42 2.79
N ASN A 36 19.01 13.58 3.27
CA ASN A 36 18.13 12.44 3.50
C ASN A 36 17.84 11.68 2.19
N ARG A 37 17.62 12.39 1.08
CA ARG A 37 17.38 11.78 -0.23
C ARG A 37 18.63 11.08 -0.78
N SER A 38 19.79 11.73 -0.73
CA SER A 38 21.05 11.19 -1.22
C SER A 38 21.53 9.98 -0.41
N ASP A 39 21.38 10.03 0.91
CA ASP A 39 21.80 8.94 1.81
C ASP A 39 20.74 7.85 1.94
N CYS A 40 19.64 7.92 1.19
CA CYS A 40 18.51 6.99 1.28
C CYS A 40 18.02 6.83 2.74
N ARG A 41 17.80 7.95 3.43
CA ARG A 41 17.25 8.02 4.79
C ARG A 41 15.85 8.60 4.77
N PHE A 42 15.04 8.20 5.74
CA PHE A 42 13.75 8.84 5.95
C PHE A 42 13.92 10.24 6.55
N PRO A 43 13.01 11.17 6.20
CA PRO A 43 12.90 12.41 6.94
C PRO A 43 12.47 12.15 8.40
N SER A 44 12.70 13.13 9.27
CA SER A 44 12.09 13.12 10.60
C SER A 44 10.56 13.10 10.49
N LEU A 45 9.86 12.65 11.54
CA LEU A 45 8.39 12.68 11.54
C LEU A 45 7.84 14.10 11.31
N GLU A 46 8.47 15.09 11.92
CA GLU A 46 8.11 16.51 11.77
C GLU A 46 8.28 16.99 10.31
N ASP A 47 9.41 16.66 9.68
CA ASP A 47 9.65 16.99 8.28
C ASP A 47 8.70 16.21 7.35
N LEU A 48 8.41 14.95 7.65
CA LEU A 48 7.44 14.15 6.88
C LEU A 48 6.07 14.81 6.85
N VAL A 49 5.54 15.22 8.01
CA VAL A 49 4.23 15.88 8.10
C VAL A 49 4.21 17.14 7.23
N ARG A 50 5.23 18.00 7.35
CA ARG A 50 5.35 19.21 6.52
C ARG A 50 5.40 18.91 5.02
N LEU A 51 6.15 17.89 4.62
CA LEU A 51 6.24 17.49 3.22
C LEU A 51 4.89 16.97 2.71
N CYS A 52 4.15 16.20 3.52
CA CYS A 52 2.84 15.70 3.18
C CYS A 52 1.80 16.82 3.04
N GLU A 53 1.78 17.77 3.98
CA GLU A 53 0.92 18.95 3.94
C GLU A 53 1.19 19.80 2.68
N PHE A 54 2.46 20.01 2.33
CA PHE A 54 2.84 20.76 1.14
C PHE A 54 2.46 20.04 -0.17
N LEU A 55 2.63 18.72 -0.20
CA LEU A 55 2.36 17.90 -1.39
C LEU A 55 0.89 17.52 -1.55
N ASP A 56 0.05 17.82 -0.55
CA ASP A 56 -1.36 17.40 -0.48
C ASP A 56 -1.51 15.87 -0.64
N VAL A 57 -0.68 15.11 0.08
CA VAL A 57 -0.71 13.64 0.09
C VAL A 57 -0.75 13.09 1.51
N SER A 58 -1.36 11.93 1.68
CA SER A 58 -1.32 11.22 2.96
C SER A 58 0.08 10.68 3.27
N PRO A 59 0.58 10.75 4.52
CA PRO A 59 1.81 10.08 4.93
C PRO A 59 1.82 8.58 4.61
N LEU A 60 0.64 7.94 4.63
CA LEU A 60 0.51 6.52 4.29
C LEU A 60 0.88 6.23 2.85
N TYR A 61 0.56 7.14 1.92
CA TYR A 61 0.94 7.00 0.51
C TYR A 61 2.46 6.94 0.34
N LEU A 62 3.21 7.71 1.12
CA LEU A 62 4.67 7.70 1.06
C LEU A 62 5.29 6.51 1.82
N LEU A 63 4.63 5.99 2.85
CA LEU A 63 5.21 5.02 3.79
C LEU A 63 4.76 3.56 3.64
N LEU A 64 3.58 3.29 3.07
CA LEU A 64 3.02 1.93 2.99
C LEU A 64 3.25 1.30 1.61
N ASP A 65 3.64 0.03 1.59
CA ASP A 65 3.77 -0.70 0.34
C ASP A 65 2.37 -1.03 -0.19
N ASP A 66 2.10 -0.81 -1.49
CA ASP A 66 0.79 -1.13 -2.06
C ASP A 66 0.51 -2.65 -2.01
N ASN A 67 1.57 -3.45 -1.85
CA ASN A 67 1.45 -4.89 -1.63
C ASN A 67 0.80 -5.26 -0.28
N ASP A 68 0.80 -4.38 0.73
CA ASP A 68 0.19 -4.70 2.04
C ASP A 68 -1.35 -4.72 1.97
N GLU A 69 -1.96 -3.83 1.18
CA GLU A 69 -3.42 -3.78 1.01
C GLU A 69 -3.89 -4.80 -0.04
N ALA A 70 -3.17 -4.93 -1.17
CA ALA A 70 -3.50 -5.89 -2.21
C ALA A 70 -3.40 -7.35 -1.73
N SER A 71 -2.42 -7.66 -0.87
CA SER A 71 -2.25 -8.98 -0.24
C SER A 71 -3.41 -9.36 0.70
N ARG A 72 -3.97 -8.37 1.42
CA ARG A 72 -5.11 -8.62 2.32
C ARG A 72 -6.39 -8.85 1.54
N VAL A 73 -6.60 -8.11 0.45
CA VAL A 73 -7.77 -8.27 -0.43
C VAL A 73 -7.72 -9.63 -1.14
N SER A 74 -6.57 -10.03 -1.68
CA SER A 74 -6.43 -11.34 -2.34
C SER A 74 -6.63 -12.50 -1.36
N THR A 75 -6.10 -12.40 -0.14
CA THR A 75 -6.27 -13.45 0.89
C THR A 75 -7.74 -13.66 1.24
N VAL A 76 -8.52 -12.57 1.38
CA VAL A 76 -9.96 -12.66 1.65
C VAL A 76 -10.71 -13.23 0.45
N GLN A 77 -10.33 -12.84 -0.76
CA GLN A 77 -10.95 -13.33 -1.99
C GLN A 77 -10.68 -14.83 -2.22
N ASP A 78 -9.47 -15.29 -1.96
CA ASP A 78 -9.09 -16.70 -2.05
C ASP A 78 -9.82 -17.55 -0.98
N ALA A 79 -9.96 -17.02 0.23
CA ALA A 79 -10.73 -17.69 1.29
C ALA A 79 -12.22 -17.80 0.92
N PHE A 80 -12.78 -16.77 0.30
CA PHE A 80 -14.17 -16.77 -0.17
C PHE A 80 -14.39 -17.80 -1.29
N ILE A 81 -13.47 -17.86 -2.27
CA ILE A 81 -13.54 -18.84 -3.37
C ILE A 81 -13.51 -20.26 -2.81
N LYS A 82 -12.54 -20.58 -1.95
CA LYS A 82 -12.42 -21.90 -1.31
C LYS A 82 -13.67 -22.29 -0.53
N ALA A 83 -14.20 -21.36 0.28
CA ALA A 83 -15.42 -21.60 1.04
C ALA A 83 -16.62 -21.89 0.12
N SER A 84 -16.70 -21.20 -1.02
CA SER A 84 -17.77 -21.43 -2.00
C SER A 84 -17.66 -22.78 -2.72
N GLU A 85 -16.44 -23.25 -2.99
CA GLU A 85 -16.18 -24.56 -3.59
C GLU A 85 -16.55 -25.70 -2.64
N SER A 86 -16.14 -25.60 -1.36
CA SER A 86 -16.52 -26.59 -0.35
C SER A 86 -18.03 -26.69 -0.15
N GLN A 87 -18.77 -25.59 -0.28
CA GLN A 87 -20.24 -25.62 -0.24
C GLN A 87 -20.85 -26.32 -1.46
N LYS A 88 -20.29 -26.11 -2.65
CA LYS A 88 -20.76 -26.81 -3.87
C LYS A 88 -20.55 -28.31 -3.77
N GLU A 89 -19.37 -28.75 -3.33
CA GLU A 89 -19.06 -30.16 -3.12
C GLU A 89 -20.01 -30.81 -2.09
N ALA A 90 -20.29 -30.11 -0.99
CA ALA A 90 -21.23 -30.60 0.03
C ALA A 90 -22.66 -30.76 -0.52
N VAL A 91 -23.11 -29.83 -1.37
CA VAL A 91 -24.44 -29.89 -2.00
C VAL A 91 -24.52 -31.03 -3.02
N GLU A 92 -23.49 -31.22 -3.85
CA GLU A 92 -23.45 -32.32 -4.82
C GLU A 92 -23.39 -33.69 -4.12
N ALA A 93 -22.66 -33.81 -3.01
CA ALA A 93 -22.64 -35.04 -2.22
C ALA A 93 -24.03 -35.40 -1.66
N ILE A 94 -24.79 -34.40 -1.17
CA ILE A 94 -26.16 -34.61 -0.70
C ILE A 94 -27.08 -35.01 -1.85
N LEU A 95 -27.02 -34.31 -2.99
CA LEU A 95 -27.86 -34.60 -4.17
C LEU A 95 -27.55 -35.97 -4.77
N GLY A 96 -26.28 -36.36 -4.86
CA GLY A 96 -25.84 -37.67 -5.35
C GLY A 96 -26.32 -38.83 -4.48
N LEU A 97 -26.40 -38.62 -3.16
CA LEU A 97 -26.97 -39.60 -2.22
C LEU A 97 -28.50 -39.73 -2.35
N THR A 98 -29.21 -38.66 -2.77
CA THR A 98 -30.67 -38.70 -2.97
C THR A 98 -31.11 -39.33 -4.30
N GLY A 99 -30.19 -39.57 -5.24
CA GLY A 99 -30.47 -40.15 -6.56
C GLY A 99 -30.48 -41.69 -6.64
N GLN A 100 -30.00 -42.39 -5.62
CA GLN A 100 -29.99 -43.87 -5.59
C GLN A 100 -31.15 -44.41 -4.76
N GLY A 101 -32.37 -44.15 -5.21
CA GLY A 101 -33.59 -44.54 -4.49
C GLY A 101 -34.78 -44.88 -5.39
N HIS A 102 -34.56 -45.41 -6.59
CA HIS A 102 -35.61 -46.12 -7.32
C HIS A 102 -35.05 -47.05 -8.40
N LYS A 103 -34.94 -48.33 -8.06
CA LYS A 103 -35.47 -49.46 -8.85
C LYS A 103 -35.39 -50.74 -8.03
#